data_AF-A0AAU4W795-F1
#
_entry.id   AF-A0AAU4W795-F1
#
_cell.length_a   1.000
_cell.length_b   1.000
_cell.length_c   1.000
_cell.angle_alpha   90.00
_cell.angle_beta   90.00
_cell.angle_gamma   90.00
#
_symmetry.space_group_name_H-M   'P 1'
#
loop_
_entity.id
_entity.type
_entity.pdbx_description
1 polymer ?
#
loop_
_entity_poly.entity_id
_entity_poly.type
_entity_poly.pdbx_seq_one_letter_code
_entity_poly.pdbx_strand_id
1 'polypeptide(L)'
;MHVTPNSGEAIGAPPPHEAYANAPDLRREMHQVLALGAEREGRQAGPDTGPLVDATAAERAWLLRRAALIDQMALDGPGPGPVAAATETAEQLVQHDRRHPDLVAGPHHPDAITLAPGHRLYVRQEYAAWTAAGRPGI
;
A
#
# COMPACT_ATOMS: atom_id res chain seq x y z
N MET A 1 -40.28 11.88 12.63
CA MET A 1 -39.00 12.33 12.05
C MET A 1 -38.26 11.09 11.58
N HIS A 2 -37.98 11.00 10.29
CA HIS A 2 -37.35 9.83 9.66
C HIS A 2 -35.84 9.92 9.91
N VAL A 3 -35.30 9.07 10.79
CA VAL A 3 -33.85 8.97 10.98
C VAL A 3 -33.35 8.03 9.89
N THR A 4 -32.83 8.59 8.81
CA THR A 4 -32.01 7.83 7.85
C THR A 4 -30.72 7.43 8.56
N PRO A 5 -30.37 6.13 8.66
CA PRO A 5 -29.05 5.76 9.09
C PRO A 5 -28.12 6.09 7.92
N ASN A 6 -27.25 7.09 8.10
CA ASN A 6 -26.03 7.19 7.30
C ASN A 6 -25.14 6.01 7.70
N SER A 7 -25.50 4.81 7.23
CA SER A 7 -24.64 3.63 7.23
C SER A 7 -23.57 3.80 6.15
N GLY A 8 -22.79 4.87 6.27
CA GLY A 8 -21.42 4.90 5.82
C GLY A 8 -20.60 4.82 7.08
N GLU A 9 -20.38 3.59 7.57
CA GLU A 9 -19.23 3.32 8.42
C GLU A 9 -18.04 3.86 7.61
N ALA A 10 -17.59 5.07 7.93
CA ALA A 10 -16.51 5.74 7.23
C ALA A 10 -15.33 4.79 7.40
N ILE A 11 -15.05 4.04 6.34
CA ILE A 11 -14.11 2.92 6.32
C ILE A 11 -12.87 3.35 7.10
N GLY A 12 -12.68 2.73 8.26
CA GLY A 12 -11.84 3.19 9.36
C GLY A 12 -10.36 3.04 9.07
N ALA A 13 -9.89 3.62 7.97
CA ALA A 13 -8.48 3.73 7.69
C ALA A 13 -7.87 4.81 8.61
N PRO A 14 -6.71 4.54 9.23
CA PRO A 14 -6.06 5.50 10.09
C PRO A 14 -5.74 6.80 9.34
N PRO A 15 -5.80 7.97 10.01
CA PRO A 15 -5.35 9.22 9.41
C PRO A 15 -3.87 9.11 9.02
N PRO A 16 -3.38 9.89 8.03
CA PRO A 16 -2.04 9.70 7.47
C PRO A 16 -0.91 9.70 8.50
N HIS A 17 -0.99 10.57 9.50
CA HIS A 17 0.04 10.67 10.54
C HIS A 17 0.12 9.42 11.43
N GLU A 18 -1.00 8.73 11.65
CA GLU A 18 -1.03 7.44 12.36
C GLU A 18 -0.59 6.31 11.43
N ALA A 19 -1.08 6.29 10.19
CA ALA A 19 -0.77 5.26 9.20
C ALA A 19 0.74 5.15 8.92
N TYR A 20 1.43 6.28 8.89
CA TYR A 20 2.85 6.37 8.57
C TYR A 20 3.73 6.68 9.79
N ALA A 21 3.21 6.56 11.02
CA ALA A 21 3.98 6.85 12.24
C ALA A 21 5.26 6.01 12.36
N ASN A 22 5.24 4.79 11.81
CA ASN A 22 6.37 3.85 11.81
C ASN A 22 7.11 3.79 10.46
N ALA A 23 6.79 4.68 9.52
CA ALA A 23 7.46 4.73 8.23
C ALA A 23 8.91 5.21 8.41
N PRO A 24 9.89 4.65 7.68
CA PRO A 24 11.23 5.21 7.60
C PRO A 24 11.22 6.63 7.02
N ASP A 25 12.30 7.38 7.24
CA ASP A 25 12.51 8.67 6.57
C ASP A 25 12.32 8.56 5.05
N LEU A 26 11.63 9.52 4.44
CA LEU A 26 11.22 9.47 3.03
C LEU A 26 12.37 9.15 2.07
N ARG A 27 13.55 9.76 2.29
CA ARG A 27 14.75 9.50 1.49
C ARG A 27 15.23 8.05 1.63
N ARG A 28 15.21 7.50 2.84
CA ARG A 28 15.59 6.10 3.10
C ARG A 28 14.59 5.15 2.46
N GLU A 29 13.29 5.40 2.62
CA GLU A 29 12.24 4.58 2.01
C GLU A 29 12.35 4.58 0.48
N MET A 30 12.61 5.74 -0.13
CA MET A 30 12.84 5.86 -1.57
C MET A 30 14.01 4.97 -2.04
N HIS A 31 15.14 4.98 -1.34
CA HIS A 31 16.26 4.09 -1.68
C HIS A 31 15.90 2.61 -1.55
N GLN A 32 15.14 2.23 -0.51
CA GLN A 32 14.72 0.84 -0.31
C GLN A 32 13.73 0.38 -1.38
N VAL A 33 12.74 1.20 -1.72
CA VAL A 33 11.74 0.90 -2.78
C VAL A 33 12.43 0.73 -4.15
N LEU A 34 13.42 1.56 -4.46
CA LEU A 34 14.20 1.43 -5.69
C LEU A 34 15.05 0.15 -5.72
N ALA A 35 15.72 -0.17 -4.62
CA ALA A 35 16.53 -1.40 -4.53
C ALA A 35 15.66 -2.66 -4.69
N LEU A 36 14.53 -2.73 -3.97
CA LEU A 36 13.57 -3.82 -4.08
C LEU A 36 12.98 -3.96 -5.50
N GLY A 37 12.74 -2.82 -6.18
CA GLY A 37 12.30 -2.80 -7.57
C GLY A 37 13.34 -3.41 -8.51
N ALA A 38 14.60 -3.02 -8.37
CA ALA A 38 15.70 -3.56 -9.17
C ALA A 38 15.93 -5.06 -8.93
N GLU A 39 15.84 -5.52 -7.67
CA GLU A 39 15.91 -6.95 -7.35
C GLU A 39 14.77 -7.74 -8.00
N ARG A 40 13.54 -7.21 -7.94
CA ARG A 40 12.37 -7.82 -8.58
C ARG A 40 12.58 -7.95 -10.09
N GLU A 41 13.00 -6.87 -10.75
CA GLU A 41 13.28 -6.88 -12.19
C GLU A 41 14.38 -7.89 -12.55
N GLY A 42 15.44 -7.98 -11.75
CA GLY A 42 16.49 -8.98 -11.89
C GLY A 42 15.97 -10.42 -11.77
N ARG A 43 15.08 -10.71 -10.81
CA ARG A 43 14.43 -12.03 -10.66
C ARG A 43 13.54 -12.37 -11.85
N GLN A 44 12.77 -11.40 -12.34
CA GLN A 44 11.89 -11.57 -13.51
C GLN A 44 12.68 -11.79 -14.81
N ALA A 45 13.89 -11.24 -14.92
CA ALA A 45 14.77 -11.42 -16.07
C ALA A 45 15.61 -12.71 -16.01
N GLY A 46 15.80 -13.29 -14.82
CA GLY A 46 16.57 -14.51 -14.59
C GLY A 46 15.71 -15.79 -14.58
N PRO A 47 16.34 -16.97 -14.52
CA PRO A 47 15.61 -18.21 -14.24
C PRO A 47 15.02 -18.14 -12.83
N ASP A 48 13.70 -18.32 -12.74
CA ASP A 48 12.95 -18.26 -11.48
C ASP A 48 13.42 -19.38 -10.55
N THR A 49 14.26 -19.03 -9.58
CA THR A 49 15.00 -19.96 -8.71
C THR A 49 14.51 -19.94 -7.26
N GLY A 50 13.53 -19.08 -6.95
CA GLY A 50 12.92 -18.98 -5.63
C GLY A 50 11.55 -19.68 -5.54
N PRO A 51 11.05 -19.97 -4.33
CA PRO A 51 9.67 -20.40 -4.15
C PRO A 51 8.69 -19.32 -4.60
N LEU A 52 7.67 -19.69 -5.37
CA LEU A 52 6.67 -18.77 -5.91
C LEU A 52 5.98 -17.93 -4.82
N VAL A 53 5.70 -18.54 -3.66
CA VAL A 53 5.07 -17.87 -2.50
C VAL A 53 5.94 -16.74 -1.96
N ASP A 54 7.26 -16.94 -1.88
CA ASP A 54 8.20 -15.90 -1.42
C ASP A 54 8.31 -14.77 -2.43
N ALA A 55 8.25 -15.08 -3.73
CA ALA A 55 8.25 -14.09 -4.80
C ALA A 55 6.98 -13.21 -4.76
N THR A 56 5.80 -13.80 -4.59
CA THR A 56 4.53 -13.06 -4.48
C THR A 56 4.48 -12.21 -3.21
N ALA A 57 4.95 -12.73 -2.07
CA ALA A 57 5.02 -11.96 -0.82
C ALA A 57 6.01 -10.78 -0.93
N ALA A 58 7.15 -10.97 -1.60
CA ALA A 58 8.12 -9.92 -1.86
C ALA A 58 7.58 -8.84 -2.82
N GLU A 59 6.90 -9.25 -3.90
CA GLU A 59 6.23 -8.33 -4.83
C GLU A 59 5.16 -7.50 -4.11
N ARG A 60 4.33 -8.15 -3.28
CA ARG A 60 3.35 -7.48 -2.45
C ARG A 60 3.98 -6.45 -1.52
N ALA A 61 5.05 -6.80 -0.82
CA ALA A 61 5.75 -5.88 0.08
C ALA A 61 6.31 -4.66 -0.67
N TRP A 62 6.86 -4.87 -1.87
CA TRP A 62 7.33 -3.79 -2.73
C TRP A 62 6.19 -2.87 -3.19
N LEU A 63 5.07 -3.43 -3.67
CA LEU A 63 3.89 -2.67 -4.08
C LEU A 63 3.35 -1.81 -2.94
N LEU A 64 3.23 -2.38 -1.74
CA LEU A 64 2.73 -1.67 -0.56
C LEU A 64 3.63 -0.50 -0.19
N ARG A 65 4.95 -0.71 -0.13
CA ARG A 65 5.92 0.34 0.18
C ARG A 65 5.95 1.44 -0.88
N ARG A 66 5.91 1.07 -2.16
CA ARG A 66 5.84 2.03 -3.26
C ARG A 66 4.58 2.88 -3.17
N ALA A 67 3.42 2.27 -2.96
CA ALA A 67 2.17 3.00 -2.83
C ALA A 67 2.18 3.94 -1.59
N ALA A 68 2.71 3.48 -0.45
CA ALA A 68 2.86 4.30 0.75
C ALA A 68 3.80 5.51 0.52
N LEU A 69 4.96 5.29 -0.10
CA LEU A 69 5.91 6.33 -0.42
C LEU A 69 5.29 7.43 -1.30
N ILE A 70 4.60 7.03 -2.37
CA ILE A 70 3.96 8.00 -3.27
C ILE A 70 2.77 8.70 -2.59
N ASP A 71 2.02 8.02 -1.71
CA ASP A 71 0.98 8.66 -0.90
C ASP A 71 1.56 9.72 0.04
N GLN A 72 2.68 9.43 0.70
CA GLN A 72 3.40 10.39 1.55
C GLN A 72 3.88 11.59 0.75
N MET A 73 4.48 11.40 -0.44
CA MET A 73 4.88 12.49 -1.32
C MET A 73 3.69 13.37 -1.76
N ALA A 74 2.53 12.76 -2.03
CA ALA A 74 1.32 13.48 -2.39
C ALA A 74 0.70 14.25 -1.22
N LEU A 75 0.96 13.84 0.02
CA LEU A 75 0.57 14.57 1.23
C LEU A 75 1.50 15.75 1.50
N ASP A 76 2.81 15.56 1.34
CA ASP A 76 3.83 16.58 1.59
C ASP A 76 3.82 17.70 0.53
N GLY A 77 3.57 17.35 -0.74
CA GLY A 77 3.54 18.28 -1.87
C GLY A 77 2.32 18.04 -2.75
N PRO A 78 1.11 18.43 -2.31
CA PRO A 78 -0.12 18.13 -3.02
C PRO A 78 -0.19 18.89 -4.34
N GLY A 79 0.01 18.15 -5.43
CA GLY A 79 -0.19 18.62 -6.80
C GLY A 79 -0.89 17.54 -7.65
N PRO A 80 -1.41 17.89 -8.84
CA PRO A 80 -2.14 16.93 -9.67
C PRO A 80 -1.31 15.69 -10.03
N GLY A 81 -0.02 15.85 -10.29
CA GLY A 81 0.90 14.76 -10.60
C GLY A 81 1.08 13.77 -9.44
N PRO A 82 1.57 14.22 -8.26
CA PRO A 82 1.72 13.35 -7.09
C PRO A 82 0.43 12.64 -6.67
N VAL A 83 -0.71 13.34 -6.69
CA VAL A 83 -2.00 12.73 -6.32
C VAL A 83 -2.45 11.66 -7.32
N ALA A 84 -2.25 11.88 -8.62
CA ALA A 84 -2.53 10.89 -9.64
C ALA A 84 -1.62 9.66 -9.52
N ALA A 85 -0.32 9.86 -9.28
CA ALA A 85 0.63 8.77 -9.07
C ALA A 85 0.30 7.95 -7.81
N ALA A 86 -0.15 8.60 -6.73
CA ALA A 86 -0.58 7.92 -5.50
C ALA A 86 -1.83 7.05 -5.75
N THR A 87 -2.76 7.54 -6.57
CA THR A 87 -3.94 6.79 -6.98
C THR A 87 -3.55 5.57 -7.83
N GLU A 88 -2.71 5.77 -8.84
CA GLU A 88 -2.27 4.69 -9.74
C GLU A 88 -1.54 3.57 -8.98
N THR A 89 -0.62 3.94 -8.09
CA THR A 89 0.13 2.95 -7.29
C THR A 89 -0.74 2.24 -6.26
N ALA A 90 -1.74 2.92 -5.69
CA ALA A 90 -2.76 2.30 -4.85
C ALA A 90 -3.61 1.27 -5.63
N GLU A 91 -3.99 1.58 -6.87
CA GLU A 91 -4.72 0.64 -7.73
C GLU A 91 -3.89 -0.60 -8.08
N GLN A 92 -2.59 -0.45 -8.33
CA GLN A 92 -1.69 -1.59 -8.58
C GLN A 92 -1.65 -2.54 -7.38
N LEU A 93 -1.58 -1.99 -6.17
CA LEU A 93 -1.65 -2.77 -4.93
C LEU A 93 -2.99 -3.51 -4.82
N VAL A 94 -4.11 -2.79 -4.97
CA VAL A 94 -5.46 -3.35 -4.90
C VAL A 94 -5.66 -4.50 -5.90
N GLN A 95 -5.20 -4.33 -7.14
CA GLN A 95 -5.31 -5.37 -8.17
C GLN A 95 -4.49 -6.61 -7.84
N HIS A 96 -3.29 -6.44 -7.26
CA HIS A 96 -2.49 -7.56 -6.78
C HIS A 96 -3.24 -8.31 -5.66
N ASP A 97 -3.84 -7.59 -4.72
CA ASP A 97 -4.44 -8.17 -3.53
C ASP A 97 -5.77 -8.87 -3.79
N ARG A 98 -6.50 -8.40 -4.79
CA ARG A 98 -7.65 -9.14 -5.33
C ARG A 98 -7.27 -10.52 -5.85
N ARG A 99 -6.04 -10.70 -6.35
CA ARG A 99 -5.54 -12.00 -6.82
C ARG A 99 -4.91 -12.83 -5.70
N HIS A 100 -4.46 -12.17 -4.63
CA HIS A 100 -3.73 -12.77 -3.51
C HIS A 100 -4.30 -12.30 -2.15
N PRO A 101 -5.56 -12.64 -1.83
CA PRO A 101 -6.25 -12.13 -0.64
C PRO A 101 -5.64 -12.64 0.67
N ASP A 102 -4.91 -13.75 0.64
CA ASP A 102 -4.21 -14.35 1.77
C ASP A 102 -3.02 -13.52 2.28
N LEU A 103 -2.55 -12.57 1.47
CA LEU A 103 -1.41 -11.73 1.80
C LEU A 103 -1.81 -10.35 2.36
N VAL A 104 -3.11 -10.08 2.48
CA VAL A 104 -3.66 -8.82 3.03
C VAL A 104 -3.40 -8.73 4.53
N ALA A 105 -2.99 -7.56 5.02
CA ALA A 105 -2.63 -7.36 6.43
C ALA A 105 -3.73 -6.62 7.21
N GLY A 106 -4.44 -5.69 6.56
CA GLY A 106 -5.44 -4.85 7.19
C GLY A 106 -6.82 -5.48 7.28
N PRO A 107 -7.72 -4.88 8.09
CA PRO A 107 -9.03 -5.46 8.41
C PRO A 107 -10.04 -5.35 7.26
N HIS A 108 -9.84 -4.42 6.32
CA HIS A 108 -10.79 -4.23 5.22
C HIS A 108 -10.25 -4.78 3.90
N HIS A 109 -11.10 -5.54 3.21
CA HIS A 109 -10.79 -6.04 1.87
C HIS A 109 -10.66 -4.88 0.87
N PRO A 110 -9.82 -4.99 -0.18
CA PRO A 110 -9.70 -3.96 -1.21
C PRO A 110 -11.04 -3.48 -1.80
N ASP A 111 -12.02 -4.39 -1.92
CA ASP A 111 -13.36 -4.09 -2.46
C ASP A 111 -14.31 -3.41 -1.47
N ALA A 112 -13.98 -3.40 -0.17
CA ALA A 112 -14.73 -2.61 0.79
C ALA A 112 -14.45 -1.11 0.59
N ILE A 113 -13.24 -0.74 0.13
CA ILE A 113 -12.74 0.64 0.07
C ILE A 113 -12.97 1.27 -1.32
N THR A 114 -14.22 1.33 -1.74
CA THR A 114 -14.61 1.82 -3.08
C THR A 114 -14.83 3.34 -3.18
N LEU A 115 -14.96 4.04 -2.04
CA LEU A 115 -15.45 5.43 -2.00
C LEU A 115 -14.36 6.51 -1.78
N ALA A 116 -13.12 6.14 -1.49
CA ALA A 116 -12.03 7.08 -1.20
C ALA A 116 -11.33 7.57 -2.49
N PRO A 117 -10.57 8.68 -2.46
CA PRO A 117 -9.76 9.09 -3.61
C PRO A 117 -8.77 7.98 -3.97
N GLY A 118 -9.08 7.18 -4.99
CA GLY A 118 -8.16 6.24 -5.61
C GLY A 118 -7.64 5.11 -4.71
N HIS A 119 -8.43 4.58 -3.77
CA HIS A 119 -7.99 3.54 -2.81
C HIS A 119 -6.80 3.95 -1.92
N ARG A 120 -6.46 5.24 -1.81
CA ARG A 120 -5.36 5.70 -0.93
C ARG A 120 -5.58 5.36 0.56
N LEU A 121 -6.85 5.29 1.00
CA LEU A 121 -7.19 4.81 2.35
C LEU A 121 -6.87 3.33 2.54
N TYR A 122 -6.97 2.52 1.49
CA TYR A 122 -6.56 1.11 1.53
C TYR A 122 -5.07 0.98 1.76
N VAL A 123 -4.25 1.77 1.06
CA VAL A 123 -2.79 1.78 1.28
C VAL A 123 -2.45 2.08 2.74
N ARG A 124 -3.12 3.06 3.34
CA ARG A 124 -2.87 3.48 4.74
C ARG A 124 -3.19 2.40 5.75
N GLN A 125 -4.34 1.72 5.61
CA GLN A 125 -4.67 0.63 6.55
C GLN A 125 -3.72 -0.56 6.40
N GLU A 126 -3.36 -0.91 5.16
CA GLU A 126 -2.47 -2.03 4.89
C GLU A 126 -1.08 -1.73 5.45
N TYR A 127 -0.57 -0.52 5.24
CA TYR A 127 0.74 -0.12 5.73
C TYR A 127 0.78 -0.08 7.27
N ALA A 128 -0.25 0.47 7.91
CA ALA A 128 -0.37 0.49 9.36
C ALA A 128 -0.39 -0.93 9.94
N ALA A 129 -1.22 -1.81 9.40
CA ALA A 129 -1.32 -3.20 9.86
C ALA A 129 -0.03 -4.00 9.60
N TRP A 130 0.57 -3.82 8.42
CA TRP A 130 1.81 -4.48 8.02
C TRP A 130 2.99 -4.07 8.89
N THR A 131 3.12 -2.78 9.22
CA THR A 131 4.16 -2.29 10.13
C THR A 131 3.92 -2.72 11.58
N ALA A 132 2.67 -2.69 12.06
CA ALA A 132 2.30 -3.16 13.39
C ALA A 132 2.58 -4.66 13.60
N ALA A 133 2.50 -5.47 12.53
CA ALA A 133 2.85 -6.88 12.55
C ALA A 133 4.37 -7.16 12.61
N GLY A 134 5.21 -6.15 12.81
CA GLY A 134 6.66 -6.32 12.90
C GLY A 134 7.32 -6.64 11.56
N ARG A 135 6.73 -6.18 10.45
CA ARG A 135 7.33 -6.26 9.12
C ARG A 135 8.04 -4.97 8.63
N PRO A 136 8.59 -4.06 9.45
CA PRO A 136 9.46 -3.02 8.90
C PRO A 136 10.77 -3.66 8.43
N GLY A 137 11.19 -3.33 7.21
CA GLY A 137 12.27 -4.00 6.49
C GLY A 137 13.49 -4.43 7.30
N ILE A 138 13.74 -5.75 7.26
CA ILE A 138 15.08 -6.30 7.06
C ILE A 138 15.79 -5.59 5.89
#